data_AF-A0A7X6SYW2-F1
#
_entry.id   AF-A0A7X6SYW2-F1
#
_cell.length_a   1.000
_cell.length_b   1.000
_cell.length_c   1.000
_cell.angle_alpha   90.00
_cell.angle_beta   90.00
_cell.angle_gamma   90.00
#
_symmetry.space_group_name_H-M   'P 1'
#
loop_
_entity.id
_entity.type
_entity.pdbx_description
1 polymer ?
#
loop_
_entity_poly.entity_id
_entity_poly.type
_entity_poly.pdbx_seq_one_letter_code
_entity_poly.pdbx_strand_id
1 'polypeptide(L)'
;REQTPAQRAKLEFERLVILYPDNEYSNQARRHLRECLINLARFELYTGNFYYKQKDYRSALLRYTYALKNFPDVGQYHEAINKINLCNMKIAEQEKGRAQE
;
A
#
# COMPACT_ATOMS: atom_id res chain seq x y z
N ARG A 1 -8.06 9.58 -14.77
CA ARG A 1 -7.58 8.49 -13.89
C ARG A 1 -8.81 7.82 -13.31
N GLU A 2 -9.09 6.58 -13.74
CA GLU A 2 -10.22 5.83 -13.19
C GLU A 2 -9.96 5.54 -11.71
N GLN A 3 -10.84 6.04 -10.84
CA GLN A 3 -10.85 5.63 -9.45
C GLN A 3 -11.30 4.18 -9.42
N THR A 4 -10.46 3.29 -8.89
CA THR A 4 -10.84 1.88 -8.79
C THR A 4 -12.09 1.75 -7.89
N PRO A 5 -12.95 0.74 -8.09
CA PRO A 5 -14.12 0.54 -7.24
C PRO A 5 -13.77 0.51 -5.74
N ALA A 6 -12.60 -0.02 -5.38
CA ALA A 6 -12.09 -0.03 -4.01
C ALA A 6 -11.75 1.37 -3.47
N GLN A 7 -11.23 2.28 -4.31
CA GLN A 7 -11.00 3.68 -3.92
C GLN A 7 -12.31 4.45 -3.72
N ARG A 8 -13.32 4.19 -4.56
CA ARG A 8 -14.66 4.78 -4.39
C ARG A 8 -15.35 4.26 -3.12
N ALA A 9 -15.28 2.95 -2.88
CA ALA A 9 -15.82 2.35 -1.66
C ALA A 9 -15.17 2.94 -0.41
N LYS A 10 -13.84 3.12 -0.41
CA LYS A 10 -13.12 3.82 0.67
C LYS A 10 -13.71 5.19 0.97
N LEU A 11 -13.88 6.02 -0.05
CA LEU A 11 -14.40 7.39 0.09
C LEU A 11 -15.83 7.40 0.65
N GLU A 12 -16.70 6.51 0.17
CA GLU A 12 -18.09 6.45 0.62
C GLU A 12 -18.21 5.95 2.06
N PHE A 13 -17.41 4.94 2.44
CA PHE A 13 -17.38 4.47 3.82
C PHE A 13 -16.78 5.51 4.77
N GLU A 14 -15.72 6.23 4.36
CA GLU A 14 -15.17 7.36 5.13
C GLU A 14 -16.25 8.43 5.37
N ARG A 15 -17.05 8.74 4.34
CA ARG A 15 -18.16 9.69 4.44
C ARG A 15 -19.23 9.23 5.43
N LEU A 16 -19.63 7.96 5.38
CA LEU A 16 -20.63 7.39 6.29
C LEU A 16 -20.17 7.44 7.76
N VAL A 17 -18.90 7.13 8.02
CA VAL A 17 -18.34 7.17 9.38
C VAL A 17 -18.30 8.59 9.93
N ILE A 18 -18.01 9.58 9.09
CA ILE A 18 -18.02 11.01 9.49
C ILE A 18 -19.45 11.49 9.76
N LEU A 19 -20.41 11.12 8.90
CA LEU A 19 -21.78 11.62 8.98
C LEU A 19 -22.61 10.97 10.11
N TYR A 20 -22.30 9.73 10.49
CA TYR A 20 -23.13 8.96 11.44
C TYR A 20 -22.31 8.23 12.52
N PRO A 21 -21.44 8.89 13.31
CA PRO A 21 -20.45 8.22 14.17
C PRO A 21 -21.00 7.18 15.17
N ASP A 22 -22.22 7.37 15.69
CA ASP A 22 -22.85 6.58 16.77
C ASP A 22 -23.97 5.62 16.32
N ASN A 23 -24.10 5.34 15.02
CA ASN A 23 -25.10 4.40 14.50
C ASN A 23 -24.52 2.97 14.36
N GLU A 24 -25.33 1.93 14.56
CA GLU A 24 -24.94 0.52 14.31
C GLU A 24 -24.42 0.30 12.88
N TYR A 25 -24.99 1.00 11.89
CA TYR A 25 -24.51 0.96 10.51
C TYR A 25 -23.07 1.48 10.36
N SER A 26 -22.61 2.36 11.25
CA SER A 26 -21.25 2.89 11.20
C SER A 26 -20.22 1.90 11.72
N ASN A 27 -20.61 0.99 12.62
CA ASN A 27 -19.74 -0.13 12.99
C ASN A 27 -19.58 -1.13 11.84
N GLN A 28 -20.62 -1.37 11.04
CA GLN A 28 -20.52 -2.18 9.82
C GLN A 28 -19.70 -1.46 8.73
N ALA A 29 -19.93 -0.17 8.52
CA ALA A 29 -19.15 0.64 7.58
C ALA A 29 -17.66 0.69 7.94
N ARG A 30 -17.31 0.79 9.23
CA ARG A 30 -15.92 0.69 9.71
C ARG A 30 -15.27 -0.66 9.37
N ARG A 31 -16.00 -1.77 9.47
CA ARG A 31 -15.50 -3.10 9.08
C ARG A 31 -15.24 -3.19 7.57
N HIS A 32 -16.21 -2.77 6.75
CA HIS A 32 -16.04 -2.78 5.30
C HIS A 32 -14.94 -1.83 4.82
N LEU A 33 -14.81 -0.65 5.45
CA LEU A 33 -13.70 0.26 5.20
C LEU A 33 -12.36 -0.44 5.46
N ARG A 34 -12.23 -1.13 6.59
CA ARG A 34 -11.01 -1.86 6.94
C ARG A 34 -10.69 -2.96 5.92
N GLU A 35 -11.67 -3.73 5.47
CA GLU A 35 -11.50 -4.73 4.40
C GLU A 35 -11.04 -4.10 3.09
N CYS A 36 -11.63 -2.97 2.68
CA CYS A 36 -11.21 -2.23 1.50
C CYS A 36 -9.75 -1.77 1.60
N LEU A 37 -9.35 -1.22 2.77
CA LEU A 37 -7.97 -0.78 3.01
C LEU A 37 -6.99 -1.96 2.96
N ILE A 38 -7.34 -3.12 3.54
CA ILE A 38 -6.53 -4.34 3.48
C ILE A 38 -6.32 -4.77 2.03
N ASN A 39 -7.39 -4.78 1.22
CA ASN A 39 -7.30 -5.18 -0.18
C ASN A 39 -6.44 -4.22 -1.01
N LEU A 40 -6.58 -2.91 -0.79
CA LEU A 40 -5.74 -1.91 -1.43
C LEU A 40 -4.26 -2.06 -1.03
N ALA A 41 -3.98 -2.28 0.25
CA ALA A 41 -2.62 -2.51 0.74
C ALA A 41 -1.98 -3.77 0.11
N ARG A 42 -2.73 -4.88 0.05
CA ARG A 42 -2.28 -6.12 -0.60
C ARG A 42 -2.02 -5.92 -2.08
N PHE A 43 -2.85 -5.14 -2.77
CA PHE A 43 -2.66 -4.84 -4.18
C PHE A 43 -1.36 -4.04 -4.41
N GLU A 44 -1.09 -3.01 -3.61
CA GLU A 44 0.15 -2.24 -3.74
C GLU A 44 1.40 -3.09 -3.40
N LEU A 45 1.32 -3.97 -2.41
CA LEU A 45 2.39 -4.96 -2.14
C LEU A 45 2.59 -5.92 -3.32
N TYR A 46 1.50 -6.41 -3.91
CA TYR A 46 1.56 -7.28 -5.08
C TYR A 46 2.23 -6.57 -6.28
N THR A 47 1.83 -5.32 -6.57
CA THR A 47 2.46 -4.50 -7.61
C THR A 47 3.93 -4.23 -7.30
N GLY A 48 4.27 -3.92 -6.05
CA GLY A 48 5.66 -3.75 -5.62
C GLY A 48 6.50 -5.02 -5.84
N ASN A 49 5.94 -6.20 -5.52
CA ASN A 49 6.60 -7.49 -5.75
C ASN A 49 6.81 -7.77 -7.24
N PHE A 50 5.86 -7.37 -8.10
CA PHE A 50 5.98 -7.47 -9.54
C PHE A 50 7.14 -6.62 -10.10
N TYR A 51 7.29 -5.37 -9.65
CA TYR A 51 8.43 -4.52 -10.03
C TYR A 51 9.76 -5.04 -9.47
N TYR A 52 9.74 -5.55 -8.23
CA TYR A 52 10.93 -6.14 -7.61
C TYR A 52 11.46 -7.34 -8.41
N LYS A 53 10.56 -8.22 -8.89
CA LYS A 53 10.92 -9.35 -9.76
C LYS A 53 11.52 -8.91 -11.09
N GLN A 54 11.08 -7.77 -11.63
CA GLN A 54 11.63 -7.17 -12.85
C GLN A 54 12.96 -6.43 -12.62
N LYS A 55 13.50 -6.43 -11.39
CA LYS A 55 14.70 -5.70 -10.98
C LYS A 55 14.57 -4.18 -11.08
N ASP A 56 13.34 -3.66 -11.25
CA ASP A 56 13.05 -2.24 -11.09
C ASP A 56 12.78 -1.92 -9.63
N TYR A 57 13.88 -1.85 -8.88
CA TYR A 57 13.84 -1.64 -7.43
C TYR A 57 13.35 -0.24 -7.05
N ARG A 58 13.52 0.77 -7.92
CA ARG A 58 13.04 2.13 -7.68
C ARG A 58 11.51 2.20 -7.75
N SER A 59 10.91 1.59 -8.77
CA SER A 59 9.44 1.50 -8.86
C SER A 59 8.85 0.63 -7.75
N ALA A 60 9.53 -0.47 -7.40
CA ALA A 60 9.11 -1.32 -6.28
C ALA A 60 9.12 -0.54 -4.95
N LEU A 61 10.19 0.21 -4.67
CA LEU A 61 10.32 1.06 -3.48
C LEU A 61 9.17 2.07 -3.36
N LEU A 62 8.81 2.73 -4.46
CA LEU A 62 7.70 3.68 -4.50
C LEU A 62 6.37 3.01 -4.12
N ARG A 63 6.10 1.81 -4.64
CA ARG A 63 4.89 1.04 -4.34
C ARG A 63 4.81 0.61 -2.88
N TYR A 64 5.88 0.06 -2.33
CA TYR A 64 5.91 -0.33 -0.92
C TYR A 64 5.80 0.87 0.03
N THR A 65 6.44 1.98 -0.31
CA THR A 65 6.32 3.23 0.47
C THR A 65 4.91 3.79 0.41
N TYR A 66 4.25 3.72 -0.75
CA TYR A 66 2.85 4.12 -0.89
C TYR A 66 1.93 3.25 -0.01
N ALA A 67 2.14 1.93 -0.01
CA ALA A 67 1.37 1.01 0.84
C ALA A 67 1.51 1.38 2.33
N LEU A 68 2.75 1.64 2.77
CA LEU A 68 3.05 1.99 4.16
C LEU A 68 2.43 3.32 4.59
N LYS A 69 2.49 4.34 3.72
CA LYS A 69 1.96 5.68 4.02
C LYS A 69 0.44 5.73 4.02
N ASN A 70 -0.22 5.03 3.09
CA ASN A 70 -1.66 5.11 2.91
C ASN A 70 -2.44 4.07 3.72
N PHE A 71 -1.80 2.97 4.13
CA PHE A 71 -2.44 1.86 4.83
C PHE A 71 -1.60 1.37 6.04
N PRO A 72 -1.32 2.22 7.04
CA PRO A 72 -0.49 1.83 8.18
C PRO A 72 -1.16 0.81 9.13
N ASP A 73 -2.49 0.83 9.25
CA ASP A 73 -3.24 0.14 10.31
C ASP A 73 -3.91 -1.19 9.90
N VAL A 74 -3.46 -1.77 8.79
CA VAL A 74 -4.08 -2.97 8.18
C VAL A 74 -3.25 -4.25 8.33
N GLY A 75 -2.12 -4.17 9.04
CA GLY A 75 -1.27 -5.32 9.39
C GLY A 75 -0.21 -5.69 8.35
N GLN A 76 -0.14 -5.00 7.22
CA GLN A 76 0.88 -5.22 6.18
C GLN A 76 2.19 -4.43 6.43
N TYR A 77 2.26 -3.68 7.53
CA TYR A 77 3.36 -2.75 7.82
C TYR A 77 4.73 -3.43 7.88
N HIS A 78 4.81 -4.57 8.57
CA HIS A 78 6.08 -5.29 8.75
C HIS A 78 6.62 -5.82 7.41
N GLU A 79 5.75 -6.37 6.56
CA GLU A 79 6.14 -6.83 5.23
C GLU A 79 6.60 -5.66 4.35
N ALA A 80 5.85 -4.56 4.34
CA ALA A 80 6.20 -3.38 3.54
C ALA A 80 7.58 -2.81 3.91
N ILE A 81 7.90 -2.70 5.21
CA ILE A 81 9.22 -2.24 5.68
C ILE A 81 10.33 -3.18 5.22
N ASN A 82 10.16 -4.48 5.41
CA ASN A 82 11.17 -5.45 5.00
C ASN A 82 11.44 -5.35 3.50
N LYS A 83 10.40 -5.19 2.69
CA LYS A 83 10.53 -5.01 1.23
C LYS A 83 11.20 -3.69 0.84
N ILE A 84 10.90 -2.59 1.53
CA ILE A 84 11.57 -1.29 1.36
C ILE A 84 13.07 -1.42 1.62
N ASN A 85 13.46 -2.06 2.72
CA ASN A 85 14.86 -2.26 3.07
C ASN A 85 15.60 -3.09 2.01
N LEU A 86 14.98 -4.19 1.53
CA LEU A 86 15.52 -5.00 0.45
C LEU A 86 15.71 -4.20 -0.85
N CYS A 87 14.75 -3.34 -1.21
CA CYS A 87 14.88 -2.47 -2.38
C CYS A 87 16.05 -1.50 -2.24
N ASN A 88 16.19 -0.85 -1.08
CA ASN A 88 17.28 0.10 -0.84
C ASN A 88 18.66 -0.59 -0.92
N MET A 89 18.79 -1.80 -0.37
CA MET A 89 20.02 -2.59 -0.48
C MET A 89 20.35 -2.91 -1.95
N LYS A 90 19.36 -3.31 -2.74
CA LYS A 90 19.54 -3.65 -4.16
C LYS A 90 19.85 -2.43 -5.03
N ILE A 91 19.25 -1.28 -4.75
CA ILE A 91 19.57 -0.02 -5.42
C ILE A 91 21.03 0.36 -5.15
N ALA A 92 21.47 0.30 -3.89
CA ALA A 92 22.85 0.61 -3.53
C ALA A 92 23.87 -0.36 -4.19
N GLU A 93 23.53 -1.64 -4.31
CA GLU A 93 24.34 -2.63 -5.03
C GLU A 93 24.46 -2.30 -6.52
N GLN A 94 23.35 -1.93 -7.17
CA GLN A 94 23.35 -1.51 -8.58
C GLN A 94 24.15 -0.23 -8.82
N GLU A 95 24.09 0.72 -7.90
CA GLU A 95 24.84 1.98 -8.02
C GLU A 95 26.35 1.77 -7.84
N LYS A 96 26.77 0.87 -6.95
CA LYS A 96 28.19 0.50 -6.81
C LYS A 96 28.74 -0.18 -8.05
N GLY A 97 27.98 -1.11 -8.65
CA GLY A 97 28.39 -1.79 -9.88
C GLY A 97 28.58 -0.82 -11.05
N ARG A 98 27.69 0.17 -11.19
CA ARG A 98 27.81 1.21 -12.24
C ARG A 98 28.95 2.19 -12.04
N ALA A 99 29.43 2.36 -10.80
CA ALA A 99 30.55 3.25 -10.50
C ALA A 99 31.92 2.58 -10.71
N GLN A 100 31.93 1.26 -10.98
CA GLN A 100 33.13 0.46 -11.20
C GLN A 100 33.34 0.08 -12.68
N GLU A 101 32.40 0.43 -13.56
CA GLU A 101 32.50 0.37 -15.02
C GLU A 101 32.92 1.74 -15.58
#